data_AF-A0A3C1P760-F1
#
_entry.id   AF-A0A3C1P760-F1
#
_cell.length_a   1.000
_cell.length_b   1.000
_cell.length_c   1.000
_cell.angle_alpha   90.00
_cell.angle_beta   90.00
_cell.angle_gamma   90.00
#
_symmetry.space_group_name_H-M   'P 1'
#
loop_
_entity.id
_entity.type
_entity.pdbx_description
1 polymer ?
#
loop_
_entity_poly.entity_id
_entity_poly.type
_entity_poly.pdbx_seq_one_letter_code
_entity_poly.pdbx_strand_id
1 'polypeptide(L)'
;MKQRIELLKQNLSRTIVGKEDAIRLTLVALLAGGHALLEDVPGVGKTLLAKSLARSIAGQFHRIQCTPDLLPTDITGTNIWNP
;
A
#
# COMPACT_ATOMS: atom_id res chain seq x y z
N MET A 1 -19.10 1.49 12.01
CA MET A 1 -17.69 1.22 11.60
C MET A 1 -17.53 -0.12 10.89
N LYS A 2 -17.95 -1.25 11.50
CA LYS A 2 -17.84 -2.60 10.90
C LYS A 2 -18.36 -2.71 9.45
N GLN A 3 -19.53 -2.15 9.15
CA GLN A 3 -20.09 -2.14 7.79
C GLN A 3 -19.19 -1.45 6.76
N ARG A 4 -18.52 -0.34 7.11
CA ARG A 4 -17.61 0.37 6.20
C ARG A 4 -16.35 -0.46 5.90
N ILE A 5 -15.82 -1.15 6.91
CA ILE A 5 -14.66 -2.05 6.75
C ILE A 5 -15.04 -3.22 5.84
N GLU A 6 -16.23 -3.78 6.01
CA GLU A 6 -16.71 -4.88 5.16
C GLU A 6 -16.90 -4.41 3.71
N LEU A 7 -17.50 -3.24 3.49
CA LEU A 7 -17.60 -2.64 2.15
C LEU A 7 -16.23 -2.41 1.51
N LEU A 8 -15.25 -1.93 2.28
CA LEU A 8 -13.88 -1.74 1.81
C LEU A 8 -13.22 -3.06 1.43
N LYS A 9 -13.36 -4.10 2.28
CA LYS A 9 -12.86 -5.45 2.01
C LYS A 9 -13.47 -6.00 0.71
N GLN A 10 -14.80 -5.90 0.56
CA GLN A 10 -15.51 -6.35 -0.64
C GLN A 10 -15.05 -5.60 -1.90
N ASN A 11 -14.82 -4.28 -1.81
CA ASN A 11 -14.32 -3.52 -2.94
C ASN A 11 -12.92 -3.98 -3.36
N LEU A 12 -12.03 -4.27 -2.41
CA LEU A 12 -10.68 -4.78 -2.69
C LEU A 12 -10.72 -6.19 -3.27
N SER A 13 -11.58 -7.08 -2.76
CA SER A 13 -11.75 -8.44 -3.27
C SER A 13 -12.22 -8.49 -4.73
N ARG A 14 -12.82 -7.42 -5.27
CA ARG A 14 -13.17 -7.34 -6.70
C ARG A 14 -11.95 -7.20 -7.61
N THR A 15 -10.85 -6.65 -7.11
CA THR A 15 -9.62 -6.43 -7.90
C THR A 15 -8.50 -7.40 -7.53
N ILE A 16 -8.48 -7.90 -6.29
CA ILE A 16 -7.49 -8.85 -5.79
C ILE A 16 -8.19 -10.18 -5.47
N VAL A 17 -8.04 -11.15 -6.36
CA VAL A 17 -8.69 -12.47 -6.25
C VAL A 17 -7.87 -13.41 -5.37
N GLY A 18 -8.52 -14.13 -4.46
CA GLY A 18 -7.89 -15.22 -3.68
C GLY A 18 -6.89 -14.78 -2.61
N LYS A 19 -6.88 -13.50 -2.21
CA LYS A 19 -5.93 -12.95 -1.22
C LYS A 19 -6.67 -12.26 -0.05
N GLU A 20 -7.72 -12.90 0.46
CA GLU A 20 -8.57 -12.33 1.52
C GLU A 20 -7.79 -12.00 2.79
N ASP A 21 -6.87 -12.86 3.21
CA ASP A 21 -6.04 -12.61 4.40
C ASP A 21 -5.07 -11.44 4.22
N ALA A 22 -4.46 -11.31 3.04
CA ALA A 22 -3.58 -10.17 2.75
C ALA A 22 -4.36 -8.85 2.79
N ILE A 23 -5.57 -8.82 2.23
CA ILE A 23 -6.48 -7.68 2.33
C ILE A 23 -6.78 -7.38 3.80
N ARG A 24 -7.20 -8.40 4.56
CA ARG A 24 -7.57 -8.25 5.98
C ARG A 24 -6.42 -7.70 6.81
N LEU A 25 -5.23 -8.29 6.71
CA LEU A 25 -4.05 -7.86 7.48
C LEU A 25 -3.59 -6.46 7.08
N THR A 26 -3.66 -6.10 5.80
CA THR A 26 -3.34 -4.75 5.33
C THR A 26 -4.30 -3.71 5.91
N LEU A 27 -5.60 -4.03 5.96
CA LEU A 27 -6.60 -3.15 6.59
C LEU A 27 -6.37 -3.01 8.10
N VAL A 28 -6.01 -4.10 8.79
CA VAL A 28 -5.65 -4.05 10.21
C VAL A 28 -4.45 -3.15 10.44
N ALA A 29 -3.38 -3.32 9.66
CA ALA A 29 -2.18 -2.48 9.75
C ALA A 29 -2.51 -1.00 9.51
N LEU A 30 -3.27 -0.68 8.46
CA LEU A 30 -3.69 0.68 8.15
C LEU A 30 -4.49 1.32 9.31
N LEU A 31 -5.48 0.60 9.84
CA LEU A 31 -6.35 1.11 10.91
C LEU A 31 -5.62 1.23 12.25
N ALA A 32 -4.58 0.44 12.47
CA ALA A 32 -3.70 0.54 13.64
C ALA A 32 -2.59 1.59 13.49
N GLY A 33 -2.47 2.26 12.33
CA GLY A 33 -1.37 3.19 12.04
C GLY A 33 -0.01 2.51 11.87
N GLY A 34 0.00 1.21 11.57
CA GLY A 34 1.20 0.41 11.36
C GLY A 34 1.62 0.28 9.90
N HIS A 35 2.65 -0.54 9.67
CA HIS A 35 3.18 -0.86 8.34
C HIS A 35 2.94 -2.34 8.01
N ALA A 36 2.76 -2.65 6.72
CA ALA A 36 2.56 -4.01 6.24
C ALA A 36 3.67 -4.41 5.26
N LEU A 37 4.25 -5.59 5.48
CA LEU A 37 5.19 -6.23 4.56
C LEU A 37 4.43 -7.30 3.76
N LEU A 38 4.45 -7.20 2.43
CA LEU A 38 3.77 -8.15 1.53
C LEU A 38 4.78 -9.10 0.89
N GLU A 39 5.00 -10.26 1.51
CA GLU A 39 5.84 -11.34 0.99
C GLU A 39 5.03 -12.32 0.15
N ASP A 40 5.49 -12.59 -1.06
CA ASP A 40 4.79 -13.34 -2.12
C ASP A 40 5.67 -13.31 -3.38
N VAL A 41 5.38 -14.16 -4.35
CA VAL A 41 6.11 -14.19 -5.62
C VAL A 41 5.84 -12.93 -6.46
N PRO A 42 6.76 -12.54 -7.38
CA PRO A 42 6.51 -11.43 -8.29
C PRO A 42 5.25 -11.63 -9.15
N GLY A 43 4.50 -10.56 -9.41
CA GLY A 43 3.34 -10.58 -10.31
C GLY A 43 1.99 -10.91 -9.66
N VAL A 44 1.93 -11.25 -8.38
CA VAL A 44 0.68 -11.65 -7.68
C VAL A 44 -0.12 -10.50 -7.05
N GLY A 45 -0.01 -9.30 -7.64
CA GLY A 45 -0.91 -8.20 -7.30
C GLY A 45 -0.58 -7.41 -6.03
N LYS A 46 0.63 -7.50 -5.46
CA LYS A 46 1.06 -6.67 -4.30
C LYS A 46 0.88 -5.16 -4.55
N THR A 47 1.38 -4.70 -5.69
CA THR A 47 1.25 -3.30 -6.12
C THR A 47 -0.22 -2.92 -6.36
N LEU A 48 -0.99 -3.87 -6.91
CA LEU A 48 -2.41 -3.67 -7.17
C LEU A 48 -3.21 -3.54 -5.87
N LEU A 49 -2.89 -4.33 -4.84
CA LEU A 49 -3.49 -4.22 -3.51
C LEU A 49 -3.26 -2.83 -2.91
N ALA A 50 -2.00 -2.37 -2.89
CA ALA A 50 -1.66 -1.06 -2.35
C ALA A 50 -2.34 0.09 -3.12
N LYS A 51 -2.34 0.03 -4.46
CA LYS A 51 -2.98 1.03 -5.32
C LYS A 51 -4.51 1.05 -5.15
N SER A 52 -5.15 -0.12 -5.12
CA SER A 52 -6.60 -0.24 -4.93
C SER A 52 -7.05 0.21 -3.55
N LEU A 53 -6.25 -0.06 -2.51
CA LEU A 53 -6.51 0.43 -1.16
C LEU A 53 -6.49 1.96 -1.11
N ALA A 54 -5.41 2.59 -1.60
CA ALA A 54 -5.31 4.05 -1.65
C ALA A 54 -6.51 4.67 -2.38
N ARG A 55 -6.87 4.15 -3.56
CA ARG A 55 -8.04 4.63 -4.31
C ARG A 55 -9.36 4.47 -3.54
N SER A 56 -9.54 3.37 -2.82
CA SER A 56 -10.77 3.07 -2.09
C SER A 56 -10.99 3.98 -0.88
N ILE A 57 -9.92 4.58 -0.35
CA ILE A 57 -9.96 5.48 0.81
C ILE A 57 -9.69 6.94 0.43
N ALA A 58 -9.68 7.27 -0.87
CA ALA A 58 -9.27 8.58 -1.39
C ALA A 58 -7.87 9.03 -0.91
N GLY A 59 -6.97 8.07 -0.68
CA GLY A 59 -5.58 8.31 -0.33
C GLY A 59 -4.68 8.46 -1.56
N GLN A 60 -3.41 8.77 -1.30
CA GLN A 60 -2.37 8.86 -2.33
C GLN A 60 -1.58 7.55 -2.42
N PHE A 61 -1.15 7.19 -3.62
CA PHE A 61 -0.30 6.03 -3.86
C PHE A 61 0.99 6.49 -4.55
N HIS A 62 2.12 6.26 -3.89
CA HIS A 62 3.45 6.44 -4.44
C HIS A 62 4.19 5.10 -4.41
N ARG A 63 4.91 4.79 -5.48
CA ARG A 63 5.72 3.58 -5.60
C ARG A 63 7.18 3.96 -5.76
N ILE A 64 8.00 3.52 -4.82
CA ILE A 64 9.45 3.60 -4.91
C ILE A 64 9.97 2.20 -5.18
N GLN A 65 10.74 2.04 -6.26
CA GLN A 65 11.44 0.79 -6.53
C GLN A 65 12.80 0.86 -5.83
N CYS A 66 13.04 -0.02 -4.88
CA CYS A 66 14.37 -0.16 -4.30
C CYS A 66 15.31 -0.74 -5.36
N THR A 67 16.39 -0.01 -5.63
CA THR A 67 17.52 -0.41 -6.47
C THR A 67 18.79 -0.35 -5.62
N PRO A 68 19.88 -1.08 -5.96
CA PRO A 68 21.09 -1.11 -5.13
C PRO A 68 21.78 0.26 -5.01
N ASP A 69 21.49 1.19 -5.92
CA ASP A 69 22.01 2.55 -6.00
C ASP A 69 21.09 3.60 -5.35
N LEU A 70 19.91 3.22 -4.86
CA LEU A 70 18.96 4.16 -4.25
C LEU A 70 19.57 4.81 -2.99
N LEU A 71 19.69 6.14 -2.98
CA LEU A 71 20.22 6.89 -1.86
C LEU A 71 19.10 7.38 -0.93
N PRO A 72 19.36 7.58 0.37
CA PRO A 72 18.38 8.16 1.29
C PRO A 72 17.84 9.53 0.82
N THR A 73 18.67 10.32 0.13
CA THR A 73 18.32 11.62 -0.44
C THR A 73 17.29 11.53 -1.56
N ASP A 74 17.19 10.40 -2.26
CA ASP A 74 16.18 10.21 -3.31
C ASP A 74 14.76 10.05 -2.72
N ILE A 75 14.67 9.67 -1.44
CA ILE A 75 13.41 9.48 -0.72
C ILE A 75 13.08 10.71 0.14
N THR A 76 14.07 11.19 0.90
CA THR A 76 13.90 12.28 1.86
C THR A 76 14.03 13.67 1.24
N GLY A 77 14.57 13.76 0.02
CA GLY A 77 14.90 15.00 -0.64
C GLY A 77 16.29 15.53 -0.26
N THR A 78 16.69 16.63 -0.88
CA THR A 78 17.90 17.37 -0.55
C THR A 78 17.55 18.78 -0.12
N ASN A 79 18.31 19.32 0.83
CA ASN A 79 18.18 20.74 1.20
C ASN A 79 18.93 21.57 0.16
N ILE A 80 18.18 22.23 -0.73
CA ILE A 80 18.74 23.22 -1.66
C ILE A 80 18.73 24.56 -0.93
N TRP A 81 19.91 25.00 -0.50
CA TRP A 81 20.09 26.36 -0.01
C TRP A 81 20.01 27.32 -1.21
N ASN A 82 18.96 28.14 -1.28
CA ASN A 82 18.82 29.17 -2.29
C ASN A 82 19.17 30.53 -1.64
N PRO A 83 20.36 31.10 -1.93
CA PRO A 83 20.81 32.36 -1.33
C PRO A 83 20.02 33.58 -1.81
#